data_AF-A0A943APM3-F1
#
_entry.id   AF-A0A943APM3-F1
#
_cell.length_a   1.000
_cell.length_b   1.000
_cell.length_c   1.000
_cell.angle_alpha   90.00
_cell.angle_beta   90.00
_cell.angle_gamma   90.00
#
_symmetry.space_group_name_H-M   'P 1'
#
loop_
_entity.id
_entity.type
_entity.pdbx_description
1 polymer ?
#
loop_
_entity_poly.entity_id
_entity_poly.type
_entity_poly.pdbx_seq_one_letter_code
_entity_poly.pdbx_strand_id
1 'polypeptide(L)'
;MAQTGINIELKDTTLSRRQPSVGNAALVYGIKVSSGSVSGKPTLITSLDSYTAWAASDAPDAKLLNNDPHLLGMVTQFYAKAGSGTYLWLILATGEKGDFVTTNAANIKRQIRLTLEANYDNRPRIIGWCSQANDDASGWVPTTTPTVVKAIETIQNAMFAEGIRFVNVYTSNVDGAQANSASNITDLSTYATPSVAYMPTTTLYNTTVDDQGNITAYTPIKDVGEAIGILSAISVAESIGSHERAAVAQKAFFNDPETVVSITEVDPSIIDALGKGQYLFHRPYPTGIFYNDGATCNDPTKALSRLEFVRLGNAVCDDAQEFFSQILNTQAPVDAKGDLSRTYATQIENNFYNLYCQPRISQRQCSGIRVTVAAQDNNFVSTRTILVSIEILPSPNVDWVKVGVLYVSALS
;
A
#
# COMPACT_ATOMS: atom_id res chain seq x y z
N MET A 1 16.09 -2.24 33.01
CA MET A 1 17.20 -1.83 32.12
C MET A 1 16.82 -0.49 31.50
N ALA A 2 17.77 0.42 31.25
CA ALA A 2 17.49 1.61 30.45
C ALA A 2 17.47 1.20 28.98
N GLN A 3 16.29 1.20 28.36
CA GLN A 3 16.10 0.75 26.99
C GLN A 3 15.99 1.97 26.08
N THR A 4 17.13 2.43 25.55
CA THR A 4 17.20 3.60 24.68
C THR A 4 16.65 3.27 23.29
N GLY A 5 15.51 3.85 22.93
CA GLY A 5 14.86 3.69 21.63
C GLY A 5 13.60 4.54 21.54
N ILE A 6 13.17 4.86 20.31
CA ILE A 6 11.91 5.55 20.07
C ILE A 6 10.83 4.49 19.80
N ASN A 7 9.84 4.38 20.68
CA ASN A 7 8.65 3.57 20.38
C ASN A 7 7.67 4.43 19.56
N ILE A 8 7.40 4.03 18.31
CA ILE A 8 6.52 4.75 17.40
C ILE A 8 5.41 3.79 16.98
N GLU A 9 4.17 4.14 17.31
CA GLU A 9 2.99 3.26 17.20
C GLU A 9 1.88 3.98 16.43
N LEU A 10 1.41 3.40 15.32
CA LEU A 10 0.29 3.94 14.56
C LEU A 10 -1.02 3.59 15.27
N LYS A 11 -1.73 4.60 15.78
CA LYS A 11 -3.05 4.44 16.41
C LYS A 11 -4.14 4.99 15.51
N ASP A 12 -5.29 4.32 15.48
CA ASP A 12 -6.44 4.65 14.65
C ASP A 12 -7.23 5.85 15.20
N THR A 13 -6.63 7.04 15.03
CA THR A 13 -7.28 8.36 15.11
C THR A 13 -6.78 9.23 13.93
N THR A 14 -7.48 10.34 13.65
CA THR A 14 -7.46 11.08 12.36
C THR A 14 -6.07 11.58 11.87
N LEU A 15 -5.84 11.76 10.53
CA LEU A 15 -4.51 12.10 9.91
C LEU A 15 -4.54 13.07 8.65
N SER A 16 -3.68 14.00 8.09
CA SER A 16 -2.44 14.94 8.20
C SER A 16 -0.89 14.63 8.27
N ARG A 17 -0.01 15.56 7.83
CA ARG A 17 1.11 15.26 6.89
C ARG A 17 2.48 16.06 7.01
N ARG A 18 3.69 15.44 6.91
CA ARG A 18 4.91 15.92 6.13
C ARG A 18 5.63 14.77 5.36
N GLN A 19 6.41 15.10 4.32
CA GLN A 19 6.92 14.21 3.26
C GLN A 19 8.38 13.77 3.39
N PRO A 20 8.61 12.45 3.40
CA PRO A 20 9.79 11.79 2.84
C PRO A 20 9.70 11.64 1.32
N SER A 21 10.73 11.03 0.70
CA SER A 21 10.58 10.34 -0.59
C SER A 21 9.63 9.14 -0.44
N VAL A 22 8.63 9.07 -1.31
CA VAL A 22 7.45 8.18 -1.18
C VAL A 22 7.22 7.25 -2.36
N GLY A 23 8.01 7.37 -3.43
CA GLY A 23 7.84 6.57 -4.64
C GLY A 23 8.41 5.15 -4.56
N ASN A 24 9.47 4.91 -3.77
CA ASN A 24 10.17 3.63 -3.80
C ASN A 24 9.25 2.46 -3.42
N ALA A 25 9.22 1.43 -4.25
CA ALA A 25 8.28 0.30 -4.14
C ALA A 25 9.01 -1.04 -3.96
N ALA A 26 8.26 -2.06 -3.54
CA ALA A 26 8.67 -3.45 -3.64
C ALA A 26 7.55 -4.31 -4.21
N LEU A 27 7.91 -5.46 -4.79
CA LEU A 27 6.99 -6.53 -5.18
C LEU A 27 7.43 -7.81 -4.47
N VAL A 28 6.62 -8.28 -3.52
CA VAL A 28 6.79 -9.56 -2.85
C VAL A 28 6.07 -10.62 -3.67
N TYR A 29 6.84 -11.54 -4.26
CA TYR A 29 6.36 -12.54 -5.21
C TYR A 29 6.57 -13.96 -4.68
N GLY A 30 5.46 -14.69 -4.52
CA GLY A 30 5.45 -16.10 -4.12
C GLY A 30 5.67 -17.03 -5.33
N ILE A 31 6.83 -17.70 -5.40
CA ILE A 31 7.23 -18.51 -6.56
C ILE A 31 7.21 -20.02 -6.29
N LYS A 32 7.06 -20.80 -7.37
CA LYS A 32 7.32 -22.24 -7.41
C LYS A 32 8.83 -22.48 -7.35
N VAL A 33 9.28 -23.29 -6.41
CA VAL A 33 10.68 -23.76 -6.35
C VAL A 33 10.69 -25.26 -6.57
N SER A 34 10.92 -25.68 -7.81
CA SER A 34 11.06 -27.09 -8.19
C SER A 34 12.45 -27.66 -7.85
N SER A 35 13.47 -26.81 -7.81
CA SER A 35 14.81 -27.11 -7.33
C SER A 35 15.52 -25.81 -6.91
N GLY A 36 16.53 -25.89 -6.05
CA GLY A 36 17.21 -24.71 -5.49
C GLY A 36 16.46 -24.09 -4.30
N SER A 37 16.71 -22.80 -4.04
CA SER A 37 16.07 -22.01 -2.97
C SER A 37 16.26 -20.52 -3.26
N VAL A 38 15.26 -19.69 -2.93
CA VAL A 38 15.37 -18.23 -3.05
C VAL A 38 16.57 -17.70 -2.27
N SER A 39 17.32 -16.75 -2.83
CA SER A 39 18.58 -16.28 -2.22
C SER A 39 18.39 -15.58 -0.86
N GLY A 40 17.17 -15.14 -0.57
CA GLY A 40 16.86 -14.31 0.59
C GLY A 40 17.51 -12.93 0.52
N LYS A 41 17.84 -12.43 -0.67
CA LYS A 41 18.24 -11.03 -0.90
C LYS A 41 17.23 -10.34 -1.83
N PRO A 42 16.83 -9.09 -1.53
CA PRO A 42 16.01 -8.31 -2.46
C PRO A 42 16.85 -7.93 -3.69
N THR A 43 16.25 -7.95 -4.88
CA THR A 43 16.89 -7.46 -6.12
C THR A 43 16.40 -6.05 -6.41
N LEU A 44 17.32 -5.10 -6.63
CA LEU A 44 16.99 -3.76 -7.08
C LEU A 44 16.80 -3.74 -8.60
N ILE A 45 15.63 -3.28 -9.04
CA ILE A 45 15.30 -2.96 -10.43
C ILE A 45 15.12 -1.44 -10.52
N THR A 46 15.65 -0.82 -11.58
CA THR A 46 15.62 0.64 -11.79
C THR A 46 14.91 1.05 -13.09
N SER A 47 14.63 0.10 -13.96
CA SER A 47 13.95 0.24 -15.26
C SER A 47 13.52 -1.13 -15.79
N LEU A 48 12.64 -1.16 -16.80
CA LEU A 48 12.30 -2.41 -17.50
C LEU A 48 13.53 -3.05 -18.16
N ASP A 49 14.45 -2.26 -18.73
CA ASP A 49 15.71 -2.75 -19.28
C ASP A 49 16.58 -3.44 -18.22
N SER A 50 16.65 -2.88 -17.00
CA SER A 50 17.38 -3.51 -15.89
C SER A 50 16.74 -4.82 -15.43
N TYR A 51 15.41 -4.95 -15.52
CA TYR A 51 14.71 -6.21 -15.29
C TYR A 51 15.06 -7.24 -16.37
N THR A 52 15.00 -6.85 -17.65
CA THR A 52 15.34 -7.74 -18.77
C THR A 52 16.79 -8.22 -18.69
N ALA A 53 17.73 -7.33 -18.34
CA ALA A 53 19.13 -7.69 -18.13
C ALA A 53 19.36 -8.61 -16.92
N TRP A 54 18.60 -8.44 -15.83
CA TRP A 54 18.66 -9.31 -14.66
C TRP A 54 18.01 -10.68 -14.93
N ALA A 55 16.85 -10.73 -15.56
CA ALA A 55 16.13 -11.96 -15.89
C ALA A 55 16.94 -12.86 -16.85
N ALA A 56 17.68 -12.26 -17.78
CA ALA A 56 18.61 -12.94 -18.68
C ALA A 56 19.98 -13.29 -18.05
N SER A 57 20.22 -12.95 -16.78
CA SER A 57 21.52 -13.13 -16.12
C SER A 57 21.68 -14.49 -15.44
N ASP A 58 22.92 -14.83 -15.08
CA ASP A 58 23.23 -16.02 -14.29
C ASP A 58 22.79 -15.96 -12.80
N ALA A 59 22.09 -14.91 -12.37
CA ALA A 59 21.67 -14.72 -10.98
C ALA A 59 20.75 -15.88 -10.50
N PRO A 60 20.95 -16.42 -9.27
CA PRO A 60 20.18 -17.59 -8.81
C PRO A 60 18.67 -17.38 -8.85
N ASP A 61 18.18 -16.23 -8.39
CA ASP A 61 16.75 -15.91 -8.35
C ASP A 61 16.15 -15.71 -9.77
N ALA A 62 16.91 -15.18 -10.72
CA ALA A 62 16.49 -15.08 -12.13
C ALA A 62 16.33 -16.48 -12.76
N LYS A 63 17.25 -17.41 -12.44
CA LYS A 63 17.15 -18.82 -12.88
C LYS A 63 15.98 -19.57 -12.25
N LEU A 64 15.59 -19.24 -11.02
CA LEU A 64 14.39 -19.81 -10.38
C LEU A 64 13.11 -19.35 -11.08
N LEU A 65 13.07 -18.10 -11.53
CA LEU A 65 11.94 -17.51 -12.27
C LEU A 65 11.84 -17.96 -13.72
N ASN A 66 12.97 -18.29 -14.37
CA ASN A 66 13.03 -18.86 -15.72
C ASN A 66 12.19 -18.06 -16.76
N ASN A 67 12.38 -16.74 -16.81
CA ASN A 67 11.64 -15.80 -17.67
C ASN A 67 10.11 -15.79 -17.44
N ASP A 68 9.69 -15.80 -16.17
CA ASP A 68 8.28 -15.72 -15.75
C ASP A 68 7.51 -14.56 -16.46
N PRO A 69 6.49 -14.87 -17.29
CA PRO A 69 5.75 -13.86 -18.02
C PRO A 69 4.78 -13.05 -17.15
N HIS A 70 4.34 -13.59 -16.01
CA HIS A 70 3.48 -12.87 -15.06
C HIS A 70 4.29 -11.82 -14.31
N LEU A 71 5.50 -12.17 -13.86
CA LEU A 71 6.41 -11.20 -13.24
C LEU A 71 6.84 -10.11 -14.24
N LEU A 72 7.20 -10.49 -15.47
CA LEU A 72 7.50 -9.53 -16.53
C LEU A 72 6.31 -8.60 -16.81
N GLY A 73 5.08 -9.14 -16.86
CA GLY A 73 3.86 -8.35 -17.03
C GLY A 73 3.68 -7.30 -15.93
N MET A 74 3.79 -7.70 -14.66
CA MET A 74 3.66 -6.78 -13.52
C MET A 74 4.78 -5.74 -13.46
N VAL A 75 6.03 -6.12 -13.77
CA VAL A 75 7.15 -5.15 -13.83
C VAL A 75 6.98 -4.17 -15.00
N THR A 76 6.39 -4.62 -16.11
CA THR A 76 6.05 -3.76 -17.25
C THR A 76 4.93 -2.78 -16.87
N GLN A 77 3.85 -3.25 -16.24
CA GLN A 77 2.78 -2.39 -15.71
C GLN A 77 3.31 -1.35 -14.71
N PHE A 78 4.25 -1.73 -13.84
CA PHE A 78 4.89 -0.83 -12.90
C PHE A 78 5.60 0.32 -13.61
N TYR A 79 6.56 0.01 -14.50
CA TYR A 79 7.32 1.05 -15.19
C TYR A 79 6.51 1.84 -16.23
N ALA A 80 5.35 1.35 -16.66
CA ALA A 80 4.40 2.09 -17.48
C ALA A 80 3.63 3.19 -16.71
N LYS A 81 3.63 3.16 -15.37
CA LYS A 81 2.89 4.14 -14.53
C LYS A 81 3.74 4.83 -13.46
N ALA A 82 4.88 4.26 -13.06
CA ALA A 82 5.77 4.81 -12.04
C ALA A 82 6.46 6.11 -12.49
N GLY A 83 6.86 6.92 -11.51
CA GLY A 83 7.62 8.14 -11.77
C GLY A 83 9.02 7.85 -12.32
N SER A 84 9.56 8.77 -13.12
CA SER A 84 10.94 8.66 -13.58
C SER A 84 11.91 8.63 -12.40
N GLY A 85 12.79 7.63 -12.34
CA GLY A 85 13.73 7.41 -11.24
C GLY A 85 13.18 6.64 -10.04
N THR A 86 11.95 6.12 -10.10
CA THR A 86 11.41 5.23 -9.04
C THR A 86 12.13 3.88 -9.01
N TYR A 87 12.54 3.43 -7.82
CA TYR A 87 13.09 2.10 -7.60
C TYR A 87 12.01 1.05 -7.30
N LEU A 88 12.21 -0.16 -7.84
CA LEU A 88 11.41 -1.35 -7.51
C LEU A 88 12.31 -2.44 -6.93
N TRP A 89 11.99 -2.90 -5.72
CA TRP A 89 12.65 -4.05 -5.10
C TRP A 89 11.84 -5.33 -5.34
N LEU A 90 12.43 -6.31 -6.01
CA LEU A 90 11.86 -7.67 -6.07
C LEU A 90 12.25 -8.46 -4.83
N ILE A 91 11.26 -9.03 -4.13
CA ILE A 91 11.42 -9.83 -2.92
C ILE A 91 10.79 -11.19 -3.19
N LEU A 92 11.58 -12.27 -3.17
CA LEU A 92 11.06 -13.61 -3.50
C LEU A 92 10.73 -14.43 -2.25
N ALA A 93 9.60 -15.12 -2.29
CA ALA A 93 9.09 -16.03 -1.27
C ALA A 93 8.78 -17.40 -1.89
N THR A 94 8.86 -18.49 -1.14
CA THR A 94 8.55 -19.83 -1.65
C THR A 94 7.08 -20.16 -1.42
N GLY A 95 6.32 -20.36 -2.50
CA GLY A 95 4.90 -20.69 -2.48
C GLY A 95 4.17 -20.08 -3.68
N GLU A 96 3.86 -20.90 -4.68
CA GLU A 96 3.18 -20.46 -5.92
C GLU A 96 1.67 -20.27 -5.76
N LYS A 97 1.05 -20.93 -4.77
CA LYS A 97 -0.37 -20.87 -4.41
C LYS A 97 -0.54 -20.79 -2.89
N GLY A 98 -1.68 -20.29 -2.44
CA GLY A 98 -2.12 -20.30 -1.06
C GLY A 98 -1.36 -19.30 -0.19
N ASP A 99 -1.16 -19.64 1.09
CA ASP A 99 -0.47 -18.75 2.03
C ASP A 99 1.06 -18.82 1.90
N PHE A 100 1.56 -18.09 0.90
CA PHE A 100 3.00 -17.83 0.71
C PHE A 100 3.56 -16.80 1.70
N VAL A 101 2.74 -16.10 2.49
CA VAL A 101 3.20 -14.97 3.33
C VAL A 101 3.53 -15.43 4.75
N THR A 102 2.62 -16.12 5.45
CA THR A 102 2.84 -16.57 6.84
C THR A 102 4.07 -17.46 6.96
N THR A 103 4.21 -18.39 6.02
CA THR A 103 5.32 -19.35 5.91
C THR A 103 6.67 -18.67 5.66
N ASN A 104 6.68 -17.56 4.90
CA ASN A 104 7.89 -16.82 4.55
C ASN A 104 8.15 -15.57 5.41
N ALA A 105 7.28 -15.23 6.37
CA ALA A 105 7.25 -13.93 7.04
C ALA A 105 8.60 -13.49 7.66
N ALA A 106 9.40 -14.43 8.18
CA ALA A 106 10.74 -14.15 8.69
C ALA A 106 11.74 -13.77 7.57
N ASN A 107 11.69 -14.48 6.43
CA ASN A 107 12.54 -14.22 5.26
C ASN A 107 12.11 -12.92 4.55
N ILE A 108 10.80 -12.67 4.41
CA ILE A 108 10.27 -11.43 3.82
C ILE A 108 10.71 -10.22 4.64
N LYS A 109 10.53 -10.24 5.98
CA LYS A 109 11.02 -9.16 6.86
C LYS A 109 12.53 -8.96 6.76
N ARG A 110 13.31 -10.04 6.65
CA ARG A 110 14.77 -9.96 6.42
C ARG A 110 15.10 -9.31 5.07
N GLN A 111 14.42 -9.67 3.98
CA GLN A 111 14.62 -9.06 2.66
C GLN A 111 14.23 -7.58 2.66
N ILE A 112 13.11 -7.20 3.30
CA ILE A 112 12.72 -5.79 3.45
C ILE A 112 13.85 -5.01 4.15
N ARG A 113 14.45 -5.51 5.24
CA ARG A 113 15.57 -4.84 5.93
C ARG A 113 16.81 -4.66 5.04
N LEU A 114 17.11 -5.63 4.17
CA LEU A 114 18.27 -5.55 3.28
C LEU A 114 18.14 -4.45 2.21
N THR A 115 16.92 -3.97 1.89
CA THR A 115 16.75 -2.82 0.99
C THR A 115 17.41 -1.54 1.53
N LEU A 116 17.62 -1.44 2.84
CA LEU A 116 18.21 -0.28 3.53
C LEU A 116 19.74 -0.36 3.66
N GLU A 117 20.36 -1.51 3.32
CA GLU A 117 21.79 -1.78 3.60
C GLU A 117 22.74 -0.77 2.91
N ALA A 118 22.39 -0.30 1.72
CA ALA A 118 23.16 0.70 0.99
C ALA A 118 22.73 2.16 1.27
N ASN A 119 21.45 2.40 1.57
CA ASN A 119 20.90 3.71 1.92
C ASN A 119 19.52 3.52 2.58
N TYR A 120 19.28 4.21 3.70
CA TYR A 120 17.99 4.22 4.39
C TYR A 120 16.82 4.67 3.49
N ASP A 121 17.05 5.59 2.54
CA ASP A 121 16.02 6.09 1.63
C ASP A 121 15.67 5.16 0.48
N ASN A 122 16.41 4.07 0.29
CA ASN A 122 16.00 3.01 -0.64
C ASN A 122 14.82 2.17 -0.12
N ARG A 123 14.43 2.32 1.16
CA ARG A 123 13.35 1.54 1.79
C ARG A 123 12.03 1.62 1.00
N PRO A 124 11.33 0.49 0.76
CA PRO A 124 10.05 0.52 0.08
C PRO A 124 8.98 1.17 0.95
N ARG A 125 8.09 1.93 0.29
CA ARG A 125 6.97 2.69 0.89
C ARG A 125 5.61 2.18 0.42
N ILE A 126 5.63 1.42 -0.65
CA ILE A 126 4.49 0.72 -1.24
C ILE A 126 4.99 -0.70 -1.51
N ILE A 127 4.26 -1.73 -1.08
CA ILE A 127 4.60 -3.12 -1.35
C ILE A 127 3.42 -3.80 -2.06
N GLY A 128 3.69 -4.30 -3.26
CA GLY A 128 2.80 -5.20 -3.97
C GLY A 128 2.99 -6.64 -3.48
N TRP A 129 1.91 -7.39 -3.36
CA TRP A 129 1.93 -8.78 -2.90
C TRP A 129 1.13 -9.65 -3.87
N CYS A 130 1.74 -10.72 -4.39
CA CYS A 130 1.07 -11.68 -5.27
C CYS A 130 1.80 -13.03 -5.32
N SER A 131 1.04 -14.07 -5.65
CA SER A 131 1.47 -15.44 -5.93
C SER A 131 1.69 -15.65 -7.44
N GLN A 132 2.61 -16.55 -7.82
CA GLN A 132 2.92 -16.88 -9.21
C GLN A 132 1.77 -17.60 -9.93
N ALA A 133 1.17 -18.59 -9.27
CA ALA A 133 0.10 -19.40 -9.85
C ALA A 133 -1.29 -18.89 -9.45
N ASN A 134 -2.31 -19.54 -10.00
CA ASN A 134 -3.71 -19.24 -9.74
C ASN A 134 -4.14 -19.81 -8.38
N ASP A 135 -4.56 -18.95 -7.46
CA ASP A 135 -5.17 -19.38 -6.21
C ASP A 135 -6.59 -19.94 -6.46
N ASP A 136 -6.88 -21.12 -5.95
CA ASP A 136 -8.15 -21.81 -6.20
C ASP A 136 -9.26 -21.20 -5.33
N ALA A 137 -10.18 -20.47 -5.95
CA ALA A 137 -11.21 -19.69 -5.27
C ALA A 137 -12.51 -20.50 -5.07
N SER A 138 -12.79 -20.92 -3.84
CA SER A 138 -14.04 -21.61 -3.48
C SER A 138 -15.08 -20.58 -2.98
N GLY A 139 -15.67 -19.83 -3.90
CA GLY A 139 -16.41 -18.59 -3.63
C GLY A 139 -15.58 -17.34 -3.96
N TRP A 140 -16.15 -16.15 -3.79
CA TRP A 140 -15.67 -14.91 -4.40
C TRP A 140 -14.16 -14.64 -4.22
N VAL A 141 -13.63 -14.79 -2.99
CA VAL A 141 -12.19 -14.76 -2.73
C VAL A 141 -11.69 -16.12 -2.24
N PRO A 142 -10.44 -16.52 -2.53
CA PRO A 142 -9.80 -17.71 -1.96
C PRO A 142 -9.88 -17.74 -0.44
N THR A 143 -10.09 -18.91 0.15
CA THR A 143 -10.24 -19.10 1.61
C THR A 143 -8.98 -18.77 2.40
N THR A 144 -7.82 -18.66 1.74
CA THR A 144 -6.55 -18.17 2.28
C THR A 144 -6.47 -16.65 2.40
N THR A 145 -7.31 -15.88 1.69
CA THR A 145 -7.27 -14.41 1.63
C THR A 145 -7.30 -13.74 3.01
N PRO A 146 -8.17 -14.11 3.97
CA PRO A 146 -8.18 -13.51 5.29
C PRO A 146 -6.87 -13.75 6.06
N THR A 147 -6.25 -14.92 5.87
CA THR A 147 -4.98 -15.28 6.51
C THR A 147 -3.82 -14.50 5.90
N VAL A 148 -3.71 -14.45 4.57
CA VAL A 148 -2.65 -13.74 3.85
C VAL A 148 -2.71 -12.24 4.15
N VAL A 149 -3.89 -11.62 4.08
CA VAL A 149 -4.09 -10.20 4.40
C VAL A 149 -3.67 -9.87 5.84
N LYS A 150 -4.01 -10.73 6.81
CA LYS A 150 -3.60 -10.57 8.22
C LYS A 150 -2.11 -10.85 8.43
N ALA A 151 -1.49 -11.73 7.65
CA ALA A 151 -0.05 -11.97 7.67
C ALA A 151 0.74 -10.76 7.12
N ILE A 152 0.25 -10.12 6.06
CA ILE A 152 0.80 -8.87 5.52
C ILE A 152 0.71 -7.74 6.57
N GLU A 153 -0.45 -7.56 7.20
CA GLU A 153 -0.63 -6.58 8.29
C GLU A 153 0.30 -6.88 9.49
N THR A 154 0.50 -8.15 9.82
CA THR A 154 1.45 -8.58 10.87
C THR A 154 2.91 -8.29 10.49
N ILE A 155 3.26 -8.41 9.20
CA ILE A 155 4.57 -8.00 8.69
C ILE A 155 4.73 -6.49 8.77
N GLN A 156 3.77 -5.70 8.27
CA GLN A 156 3.77 -4.23 8.37
C GLN A 156 3.98 -3.78 9.81
N ASN A 157 3.18 -4.25 10.77
CA ASN A 157 3.28 -3.77 12.16
C ASN A 157 4.62 -4.14 12.81
N ALA A 158 5.20 -5.29 12.48
CA ALA A 158 6.55 -5.65 12.93
C ALA A 158 7.65 -4.79 12.29
N MET A 159 7.50 -4.39 11.03
CA MET A 159 8.45 -3.49 10.34
C MET A 159 8.29 -2.02 10.78
N PHE A 160 7.05 -1.59 11.09
CA PHE A 160 6.73 -0.24 11.53
C PHE A 160 7.41 0.09 12.87
N ALA A 161 7.43 -0.87 13.80
CA ALA A 161 8.15 -0.77 15.08
C ALA A 161 9.69 -0.66 14.89
N GLU A 162 10.22 -1.09 13.74
CA GLU A 162 11.63 -0.94 13.34
C GLU A 162 11.87 0.33 12.50
N GLY A 163 10.86 1.19 12.35
CA GLY A 163 10.92 2.43 11.58
C GLY A 163 10.69 2.27 10.07
N ILE A 164 10.38 1.07 9.60
CA ILE A 164 10.21 0.75 8.18
C ILE A 164 8.72 0.69 7.85
N ARG A 165 8.24 1.71 7.14
CA ARG A 165 6.80 1.98 6.96
C ARG A 165 6.40 1.98 5.50
N PHE A 166 5.41 1.16 5.16
CA PHE A 166 4.85 1.04 3.82
C PHE A 166 3.33 0.88 3.83
N VAL A 167 2.70 0.94 2.65
CA VAL A 167 1.34 0.48 2.41
C VAL A 167 1.34 -0.72 1.50
N ASN A 168 0.31 -1.56 1.59
CA ASN A 168 0.27 -2.85 0.91
C ASN A 168 -0.87 -2.89 -0.11
N VAL A 169 -0.58 -3.41 -1.30
CA VAL A 169 -1.61 -3.84 -2.27
C VAL A 169 -1.43 -5.34 -2.47
N TYR A 170 -2.38 -6.12 -1.99
CA TYR A 170 -2.43 -7.58 -2.20
C TYR A 170 -3.41 -7.90 -3.34
N THR A 171 -3.06 -8.91 -4.13
CA THR A 171 -3.93 -9.44 -5.17
C THR A 171 -3.78 -10.95 -5.27
N SER A 172 -4.92 -11.62 -5.39
CA SER A 172 -5.03 -13.03 -5.73
C SER A 172 -6.02 -13.18 -6.88
N ASN A 173 -6.30 -14.43 -7.24
CA ASN A 173 -7.44 -14.74 -8.08
C ASN A 173 -8.76 -14.56 -7.30
N VAL A 174 -9.87 -14.53 -8.05
CA VAL A 174 -11.25 -14.53 -7.56
C VAL A 174 -12.10 -15.47 -8.41
N ASP A 175 -13.19 -15.99 -7.86
CA ASP A 175 -14.21 -16.70 -8.64
C ASP A 175 -15.13 -15.66 -9.30
N GLY A 176 -14.85 -15.34 -10.57
CA GLY A 176 -15.57 -14.34 -11.34
C GLY A 176 -17.02 -14.72 -11.60
N ALA A 177 -17.34 -16.03 -11.63
CA ALA A 177 -18.71 -16.50 -11.78
C ALA A 177 -19.60 -16.11 -10.59
N GLN A 178 -19.05 -15.85 -9.40
CA GLN A 178 -19.81 -15.33 -8.24
C GLN A 178 -20.30 -13.90 -8.44
N ALA A 179 -19.79 -13.13 -9.42
CA ALA A 179 -20.26 -11.79 -9.76
C ALA A 179 -21.69 -11.75 -10.37
N ASN A 180 -22.44 -12.86 -10.27
CA ASN A 180 -23.86 -12.93 -10.56
C ASN A 180 -24.77 -12.31 -9.47
N SER A 181 -24.28 -12.13 -8.24
CA SER A 181 -25.08 -11.54 -7.15
C SER A 181 -24.24 -10.77 -6.14
N ALA A 182 -24.74 -9.60 -5.75
CA ALA A 182 -24.13 -8.74 -4.73
C ALA A 182 -24.01 -9.42 -3.35
N SER A 183 -24.80 -10.47 -3.08
CA SER A 183 -24.73 -11.28 -1.85
C SER A 183 -23.45 -12.12 -1.72
N ASN A 184 -22.77 -12.38 -2.85
CA ASN A 184 -21.64 -13.31 -2.91
C ASN A 184 -20.31 -12.59 -2.64
N ILE A 185 -20.29 -11.26 -2.79
CA ILE A 185 -19.12 -10.40 -2.61
C ILE A 185 -18.78 -10.35 -1.12
N THR A 186 -17.61 -10.86 -0.77
CA THR A 186 -17.13 -10.97 0.63
C THR A 186 -16.79 -9.59 1.19
N ASP A 187 -17.26 -9.25 2.40
CA ASP A 187 -16.92 -7.98 3.04
C ASP A 187 -15.53 -8.03 3.71
N LEU A 188 -14.56 -7.35 3.09
CA LEU A 188 -13.18 -7.30 3.56
C LEU A 188 -12.97 -6.29 4.71
N SER A 189 -13.92 -5.40 4.96
CA SER A 189 -13.82 -4.42 6.06
C SER A 189 -13.69 -5.12 7.42
N THR A 190 -14.30 -6.31 7.53
CA THR A 190 -14.26 -7.22 8.67
C THR A 190 -12.86 -7.81 8.96
N TYR A 191 -11.88 -7.65 8.06
CA TYR A 191 -10.54 -8.21 8.25
C TYR A 191 -9.69 -7.34 9.19
N ALA A 192 -10.03 -6.06 9.35
CA ALA A 192 -9.38 -5.10 10.24
C ALA A 192 -7.86 -4.94 10.01
N THR A 193 -7.44 -4.89 8.73
CA THR A 193 -6.05 -4.71 8.31
C THR A 193 -5.88 -3.36 7.61
N PRO A 194 -5.69 -2.26 8.38
CA PRO A 194 -5.67 -0.90 7.83
C PRO A 194 -4.59 -0.66 6.77
N SER A 195 -3.48 -1.40 6.78
CA SER A 195 -2.38 -1.16 5.84
C SER A 195 -2.53 -1.85 4.49
N VAL A 196 -3.56 -2.66 4.28
CA VAL A 196 -3.68 -3.58 3.14
C VAL A 196 -4.91 -3.27 2.30
N ALA A 197 -4.71 -2.87 1.05
CA ALA A 197 -5.73 -2.92 0.01
C ALA A 197 -5.73 -4.29 -0.66
N TYR A 198 -6.92 -4.80 -1.02
CA TYR A 198 -7.07 -6.01 -1.82
C TYR A 198 -7.66 -5.70 -3.18
N MET A 199 -7.05 -6.26 -4.24
CA MET A 199 -7.43 -6.00 -5.63
C MET A 199 -7.86 -7.27 -6.38
N PRO A 200 -9.13 -7.37 -6.80
CA PRO A 200 -9.69 -8.54 -7.48
C PRO A 200 -9.76 -8.38 -9.01
N THR A 201 -9.11 -7.37 -9.59
CA THR A 201 -9.28 -6.99 -11.00
C THR A 201 -7.96 -6.77 -11.73
N THR A 202 -7.98 -6.97 -13.05
CA THR A 202 -6.86 -6.78 -13.98
C THR A 202 -7.29 -6.07 -15.27
N THR A 203 -6.36 -5.36 -15.90
CA THR A 203 -6.48 -4.78 -17.24
C THR A 203 -5.95 -5.71 -18.34
N LEU A 204 -5.24 -6.79 -17.99
CA LEU A 204 -4.49 -7.65 -18.91
C LEU A 204 -4.74 -9.14 -18.67
N TYR A 205 -5.04 -9.85 -19.76
CA TYR A 205 -5.19 -11.30 -19.78
C TYR A 205 -4.27 -11.91 -20.85
N ASN A 206 -3.54 -12.95 -20.47
CA ASN A 206 -2.93 -13.87 -21.43
C ASN A 206 -3.96 -14.93 -21.83
N THR A 207 -3.94 -15.34 -23.09
CA THR A 207 -4.66 -16.49 -23.62
C THR A 207 -3.68 -17.59 -24.00
N THR A 208 -3.95 -18.82 -23.58
CA THR A 208 -3.34 -20.02 -24.15
C THR A 208 -4.25 -20.52 -25.26
N VAL A 209 -3.67 -20.96 -26.39
CA VAL A 209 -4.42 -21.57 -27.50
C VAL A 209 -3.92 -22.99 -27.78
N ASP A 210 -4.76 -23.82 -28.39
CA ASP A 210 -4.35 -25.11 -28.96
C ASP A 210 -3.69 -24.96 -30.34
N ASP A 211 -3.21 -26.08 -30.91
CA ASP A 211 -2.65 -26.17 -32.26
C ASP A 211 -3.66 -25.83 -33.39
N GLN A 212 -4.92 -25.56 -33.06
CA GLN A 212 -5.98 -25.14 -33.98
C GLN A 212 -6.36 -23.65 -33.79
N GLY A 213 -5.80 -22.97 -32.78
CA GLY A 213 -6.07 -21.57 -32.45
C GLY A 213 -7.26 -21.33 -31.53
N ASN A 214 -7.89 -22.36 -30.97
CA ASN A 214 -8.97 -22.20 -29.98
C ASN A 214 -8.36 -21.82 -28.62
N ILE A 215 -8.99 -20.92 -27.88
CA ILE A 215 -8.54 -20.55 -26.52
C ILE A 215 -8.81 -21.71 -25.57
N THR A 216 -7.76 -22.22 -24.93
CA THR A 216 -7.80 -23.37 -24.00
C THR A 216 -7.66 -22.97 -22.54
N ALA A 217 -7.05 -21.81 -22.26
CA ALA A 217 -6.97 -21.24 -20.91
C ALA A 217 -6.84 -19.72 -20.97
N TYR A 218 -7.35 -19.07 -19.93
CA TYR A 218 -7.12 -17.66 -19.65
C TYR A 218 -6.15 -17.54 -18.46
N THR A 219 -5.37 -16.47 -18.37
CA THR A 219 -4.58 -16.20 -17.16
C THR A 219 -4.44 -14.69 -16.92
N PRO A 220 -4.96 -14.16 -15.80
CA PRO A 220 -4.87 -12.73 -15.50
C PRO A 220 -3.43 -12.33 -15.15
N ILE A 221 -2.97 -11.19 -15.66
CA ILE A 221 -1.76 -10.53 -15.18
C ILE A 221 -2.16 -9.66 -13.99
N LYS A 222 -2.12 -10.24 -12.78
CA LYS A 222 -2.62 -9.59 -11.54
C LYS A 222 -2.04 -8.17 -11.40
N ASP A 223 -2.89 -7.13 -11.52
CA ASP A 223 -2.49 -5.72 -11.79
C ASP A 223 -1.72 -4.99 -10.67
N VAL A 224 -1.20 -5.69 -9.67
CA VAL A 224 -0.50 -5.07 -8.54
C VAL A 224 0.70 -4.25 -8.97
N GLY A 225 1.36 -4.61 -10.07
CA GLY A 225 2.38 -3.79 -10.71
C GLY A 225 1.85 -2.42 -11.12
N GLU A 226 0.67 -2.36 -11.74
CA GLU A 226 0.04 -1.11 -12.13
C GLU A 226 -0.34 -0.26 -10.91
N ALA A 227 -1.04 -0.87 -9.93
CA ALA A 227 -1.49 -0.19 -8.73
C ALA A 227 -0.33 0.42 -7.94
N ILE A 228 0.74 -0.34 -7.69
CA ILE A 228 1.91 0.19 -6.96
C ILE A 228 2.72 1.18 -7.79
N GLY A 229 2.75 1.05 -9.12
CA GLY A 229 3.36 2.04 -10.02
C GLY A 229 2.65 3.39 -9.96
N ILE A 230 1.32 3.40 -10.03
CA ILE A 230 0.50 4.61 -9.86
C ILE A 230 0.70 5.21 -8.47
N LEU A 231 0.65 4.40 -7.42
CA LEU A 231 0.94 4.85 -6.05
C LEU A 231 2.37 5.40 -5.90
N SER A 232 3.31 4.99 -6.74
CA SER A 232 4.69 5.50 -6.70
C SER A 232 4.83 6.87 -7.38
N ALA A 233 3.99 7.16 -8.39
CA ALA A 233 4.01 8.41 -9.14
C ALA A 233 3.19 9.54 -8.48
N ILE A 234 2.05 9.20 -7.88
CA ILE A 234 1.12 10.22 -7.34
C ILE A 234 1.53 10.77 -5.98
N SER A 235 1.11 12.00 -5.69
CA SER A 235 1.23 12.57 -4.34
C SER A 235 0.59 11.65 -3.31
N VAL A 236 1.15 11.56 -2.11
CA VAL A 236 0.63 10.64 -1.06
C VAL A 236 -0.74 11.05 -0.50
N ALA A 237 -1.33 12.16 -0.94
CA ALA A 237 -2.72 12.56 -0.65
C ALA A 237 -3.72 12.27 -1.76
N GLU A 238 -3.19 12.15 -2.96
CA GLU A 238 -3.95 11.89 -4.16
C GLU A 238 -4.51 10.47 -4.08
N SER A 239 -5.83 10.33 -4.22
CA SER A 239 -6.46 9.02 -4.27
C SER A 239 -5.99 8.28 -5.52
N ILE A 240 -5.78 6.97 -5.40
CA ILE A 240 -5.53 6.12 -6.58
C ILE A 240 -6.73 6.12 -7.54
N GLY A 241 -7.94 6.47 -7.06
CA GLY A 241 -9.14 6.72 -7.87
C GLY A 241 -9.35 8.16 -8.39
N SER A 242 -8.40 9.09 -8.21
CA SER A 242 -8.57 10.48 -8.69
C SER A 242 -8.78 10.58 -10.20
N HIS A 243 -9.89 11.19 -10.61
CA HIS A 243 -10.28 11.48 -12.00
C HIS A 243 -9.54 12.69 -12.62
N GLU A 244 -8.65 13.37 -11.89
CA GLU A 244 -7.81 14.44 -12.47
C GLU A 244 -6.69 13.90 -13.39
N ARG A 245 -6.44 12.59 -13.32
CA ARG A 245 -5.50 11.86 -14.19
C ARG A 245 -6.23 11.21 -15.36
N ALA A 246 -5.49 10.70 -16.34
CA ALA A 246 -6.05 9.87 -17.39
C ALA A 246 -6.66 8.57 -16.84
N ALA A 247 -7.67 8.04 -17.54
CA ALA A 247 -8.20 6.71 -17.30
C ALA A 247 -7.07 5.67 -17.36
N VAL A 248 -7.07 4.70 -16.45
CA VAL A 248 -6.00 3.69 -16.38
C VAL A 248 -6.05 2.70 -17.53
N ALA A 249 -7.27 2.38 -18.01
CA ALA A 249 -7.53 1.48 -19.12
C ALA A 249 -8.87 1.78 -19.82
N GLN A 250 -9.14 1.03 -20.91
CA GLN A 250 -10.41 1.02 -21.64
C GLN A 250 -11.20 -0.31 -21.48
N LYS A 251 -10.54 -1.36 -21.00
CA LYS A 251 -11.15 -2.62 -20.55
C LYS A 251 -10.47 -3.09 -19.27
N ALA A 252 -11.22 -3.75 -18.41
CA ALA A 252 -10.71 -4.44 -17.23
C ALA A 252 -11.70 -5.55 -16.84
N PHE A 253 -11.21 -6.48 -16.05
CA PHE A 253 -11.81 -7.78 -15.80
C PHE A 253 -11.55 -8.18 -14.34
N PHE A 254 -12.26 -9.18 -13.83
CA PHE A 254 -11.88 -9.82 -12.57
C PHE A 254 -10.63 -10.71 -12.74
N ASN A 255 -9.96 -11.08 -11.65
CA ASN A 255 -8.78 -11.96 -11.66
C ASN A 255 -9.20 -13.45 -11.70
N ASP A 256 -10.03 -13.84 -12.65
CA ASP A 256 -10.60 -15.19 -12.74
C ASP A 256 -9.78 -16.05 -13.74
N PRO A 257 -9.22 -17.21 -13.34
CA PRO A 257 -8.44 -18.06 -14.23
C PRO A 257 -9.29 -18.97 -15.13
N GLU A 258 -10.58 -19.15 -14.83
CA GLU A 258 -11.50 -20.00 -15.57
C GLU A 258 -12.34 -19.21 -16.56
N THR A 259 -12.82 -18.01 -16.18
CA THR A 259 -13.70 -17.18 -17.02
C THR A 259 -13.25 -15.72 -17.12
N VAL A 260 -13.41 -15.09 -18.29
CA VAL A 260 -13.13 -13.66 -18.48
C VAL A 260 -14.40 -12.86 -18.24
N VAL A 261 -14.57 -12.36 -17.02
CA VAL A 261 -15.71 -11.51 -16.64
C VAL A 261 -15.30 -10.03 -16.70
N SER A 262 -15.91 -9.26 -17.60
CA SER A 262 -15.64 -7.82 -17.74
C SER A 262 -16.34 -7.00 -16.66
N ILE A 263 -15.62 -6.04 -16.05
CA ILE A 263 -16.23 -5.11 -15.08
C ILE A 263 -17.28 -4.18 -15.72
N THR A 264 -17.29 -4.07 -17.05
CA THR A 264 -18.23 -3.22 -17.81
C THR A 264 -19.56 -3.91 -18.07
N GLU A 265 -19.66 -5.22 -17.81
CA GLU A 265 -20.78 -6.07 -18.21
C GLU A 265 -21.55 -6.66 -17.00
N VAL A 266 -21.00 -6.55 -15.79
CA VAL A 266 -21.68 -6.95 -14.55
C VAL A 266 -22.69 -5.91 -14.07
N ASP A 267 -23.68 -6.38 -13.30
CA ASP A 267 -24.73 -5.51 -12.76
C ASP A 267 -24.15 -4.43 -11.81
N PRO A 268 -24.64 -3.17 -11.85
CA PRO A 268 -24.14 -2.09 -10.98
C PRO A 268 -24.19 -2.40 -9.48
N SER A 269 -25.09 -3.28 -9.02
CA SER A 269 -25.12 -3.73 -7.62
C SER A 269 -23.88 -4.52 -7.20
N ILE A 270 -23.20 -5.19 -8.13
CA ILE A 270 -21.90 -5.85 -7.90
C ILE A 270 -20.82 -4.80 -7.65
N ILE A 271 -20.76 -3.79 -8.53
CA ILE A 271 -19.82 -2.66 -8.45
C ILE A 271 -20.01 -1.89 -7.13
N ASP A 272 -21.25 -1.68 -6.70
CA ASP A 272 -21.54 -1.03 -5.41
C ASP A 272 -21.36 -1.97 -4.20
N ALA A 273 -21.41 -3.30 -4.37
CA ALA A 273 -21.03 -4.26 -3.33
C ALA A 273 -19.51 -4.29 -3.12
N LEU A 274 -18.71 -4.21 -4.19
CA LEU A 274 -17.25 -4.09 -4.12
C LEU A 274 -16.81 -2.79 -3.43
N GLY A 275 -17.47 -1.66 -3.70
CA GLY A 275 -17.21 -0.41 -2.96
C GLY A 275 -17.52 -0.53 -1.46
N LYS A 276 -18.66 -1.15 -1.10
CA LYS A 276 -19.07 -1.35 0.30
C LYS A 276 -18.14 -2.32 1.04
N GLY A 277 -17.78 -3.43 0.39
CA GLY A 277 -16.87 -4.46 0.94
C GLY A 277 -15.39 -4.07 0.97
N GLN A 278 -15.06 -2.81 0.69
CA GLN A 278 -13.72 -2.22 0.77
C GLN A 278 -12.66 -2.88 -0.13
N TYR A 279 -13.01 -3.07 -1.39
CA TYR A 279 -12.07 -3.47 -2.44
C TYR A 279 -11.40 -2.25 -3.08
N LEU A 280 -10.12 -2.39 -3.44
CA LEU A 280 -9.47 -1.54 -4.45
C LEU A 280 -9.69 -2.22 -5.81
N PHE A 281 -10.49 -1.64 -6.69
CA PHE A 281 -10.84 -2.29 -7.95
C PHE A 281 -11.05 -1.31 -9.10
N HIS A 282 -10.86 -1.81 -10.31
CA HIS A 282 -11.19 -1.09 -11.52
C HIS A 282 -12.70 -0.86 -11.60
N ARG A 283 -13.15 0.40 -11.71
CA ARG A 283 -14.55 0.82 -11.85
C ARG A 283 -14.76 1.52 -13.20
N PRO A 284 -15.82 1.19 -13.97
CA PRO A 284 -16.06 1.79 -15.27
C PRO A 284 -16.79 3.13 -15.15
N TYR A 285 -16.39 4.10 -15.96
CA TYR A 285 -17.01 5.41 -16.09
C TYR A 285 -17.15 5.80 -17.58
N PRO A 286 -18.00 6.78 -17.95
CA PRO A 286 -18.19 7.18 -19.35
C PRO A 286 -16.94 7.70 -20.07
N THR A 287 -15.88 8.05 -19.33
CA THR A 287 -14.59 8.55 -19.86
C THR A 287 -13.48 7.48 -19.87
N GLY A 288 -13.78 6.24 -19.48
CA GLY A 288 -12.82 5.13 -19.36
C GLY A 288 -12.87 4.46 -17.98
N ILE A 289 -11.90 3.60 -17.71
CA ILE A 289 -11.80 2.87 -16.44
C ILE A 289 -10.81 3.58 -15.51
N PHE A 290 -11.19 3.69 -14.24
CA PHE A 290 -10.39 4.26 -13.15
C PHE A 290 -10.38 3.26 -11.98
N TYR A 291 -9.54 3.47 -10.96
CA TYR A 291 -9.80 2.81 -9.67
C TYR A 291 -11.01 3.47 -8.99
N ASN A 292 -11.79 2.70 -8.23
CA ASN A 292 -12.97 3.19 -7.51
C ASN A 292 -12.62 4.29 -6.48
N ASP A 293 -11.60 4.04 -5.66
CA ASP A 293 -11.06 4.88 -4.60
C ASP A 293 -9.77 4.22 -4.09
N GLY A 294 -9.30 4.55 -2.89
CA GLY A 294 -8.14 3.91 -2.24
C GLY A 294 -8.46 2.94 -1.10
N ALA A 295 -9.56 2.18 -1.12
CA ALA A 295 -9.97 1.33 0.00
C ALA A 295 -8.90 0.34 0.52
N THR A 296 -8.94 0.09 1.83
CA THR A 296 -8.17 -0.95 2.55
C THR A 296 -9.13 -1.90 3.27
N CYS A 297 -8.69 -3.12 3.59
CA CYS A 297 -9.51 -4.18 4.21
C CYS A 297 -9.76 -3.92 5.71
N ASN A 298 -10.40 -2.79 6.00
CA ASN A 298 -10.68 -2.23 7.31
C ASN A 298 -12.05 -1.53 7.30
N ASP A 299 -12.63 -1.29 8.47
CA ASP A 299 -13.95 -0.65 8.62
C ASP A 299 -13.97 0.75 7.97
N PRO A 300 -14.89 1.05 7.01
CA PRO A 300 -14.95 2.32 6.28
C PRO A 300 -15.23 3.54 7.17
N THR A 301 -15.69 3.34 8.41
CA THR A 301 -15.84 4.42 9.39
C THR A 301 -14.50 4.86 10.01
N LYS A 302 -13.42 4.10 9.80
CA LYS A 302 -12.10 4.39 10.37
C LYS A 302 -11.25 5.28 9.49
N ALA A 303 -10.34 6.02 10.14
CA ALA A 303 -9.48 6.98 9.46
C ALA A 303 -8.41 6.30 8.59
N LEU A 304 -8.08 5.03 8.86
CA LEU A 304 -7.14 4.23 8.07
C LEU A 304 -7.83 3.27 7.08
N SER A 305 -9.07 3.57 6.67
CA SER A 305 -9.79 2.83 5.60
C SER A 305 -9.30 3.16 4.18
N ARG A 306 -8.48 4.20 4.01
CA ARG A 306 -7.99 4.69 2.70
C ARG A 306 -6.46 4.68 2.62
N LEU A 307 -5.90 4.17 1.51
CA LEU A 307 -4.47 4.10 1.21
C LEU A 307 -3.79 5.47 1.28
N GLU A 308 -4.43 6.53 0.76
CA GLU A 308 -3.93 7.90 0.88
C GLU A 308 -3.82 8.35 2.34
N PHE A 309 -4.63 7.81 3.26
CA PHE A 309 -4.57 8.09 4.70
C PHE A 309 -3.54 7.23 5.46
N VAL A 310 -3.20 6.04 4.96
CA VAL A 310 -2.07 5.25 5.50
C VAL A 310 -0.72 5.77 4.98
N ARG A 311 -0.59 6.03 3.66
CA ARG A 311 0.60 6.66 3.02
C ARG A 311 0.98 7.98 3.69
N LEU A 312 -0.05 8.71 4.10
CA LEU A 312 -0.06 9.83 5.01
C LEU A 312 0.58 9.54 6.37
N GLY A 313 -0.04 8.68 7.18
CA GLY A 313 0.38 8.41 8.56
C GLY A 313 1.80 7.86 8.65
N ASN A 314 2.17 6.97 7.72
CA ASN A 314 3.53 6.45 7.57
C ASN A 314 4.56 7.58 7.45
N ALA A 315 4.33 8.52 6.55
CA ALA A 315 5.18 9.68 6.32
C ALA A 315 5.21 10.64 7.53
N VAL A 316 4.08 10.80 8.23
CA VAL A 316 3.97 11.26 9.65
C VAL A 316 5.06 10.72 10.56
N CYS A 317 5.09 9.41 10.68
CA CYS A 317 5.93 8.71 11.64
C CYS A 317 7.40 8.61 11.20
N ASP A 318 7.68 8.61 9.90
CA ASP A 318 9.04 8.74 9.36
C ASP A 318 9.69 10.08 9.73
N ASP A 319 8.93 11.15 9.56
CA ASP A 319 9.37 12.52 9.78
C ASP A 319 9.50 12.84 11.27
N ALA A 320 8.59 12.32 12.08
CA ALA A 320 8.74 12.30 13.53
C ALA A 320 10.03 11.55 13.94
N GLN A 321 10.28 10.37 13.36
CA GLN A 321 11.50 9.60 13.63
C GLN A 321 12.77 10.38 13.23
N GLU A 322 12.81 10.99 12.05
CA GLU A 322 13.92 11.80 11.54
C GLU A 322 14.26 12.95 12.50
N PHE A 323 13.24 13.70 12.93
CA PHE A 323 13.42 14.86 13.80
C PHE A 323 13.74 14.47 15.26
N PHE A 324 12.93 13.61 15.87
CA PHE A 324 13.08 13.26 17.29
C PHE A 324 14.32 12.39 17.57
N SER A 325 14.88 11.72 16.56
CA SER A 325 16.21 11.08 16.69
C SER A 325 17.33 12.08 16.96
N GLN A 326 17.23 13.32 16.46
CA GLN A 326 18.28 14.34 16.59
C GLN A 326 18.39 14.91 18.01
N ILE A 327 17.33 14.79 18.83
CA ILE A 327 17.34 15.23 20.24
C ILE A 327 17.68 14.10 21.23
N LEU A 328 17.83 12.85 20.76
CA LEU A 328 18.25 11.74 21.64
C LEU A 328 19.67 11.98 22.19
N ASN A 329 19.86 11.64 23.47
CA ASN A 329 21.11 11.86 24.21
C ASN A 329 21.59 13.33 24.32
N THR A 330 20.76 14.30 23.93
CA THR A 330 21.02 15.73 24.18
C THR A 330 20.61 16.13 25.61
N GLN A 331 21.09 17.28 26.11
CA GLN A 331 20.67 17.82 27.39
C GLN A 331 19.40 18.67 27.23
N ALA A 332 18.25 18.10 27.61
CA ALA A 332 16.99 18.83 27.70
C ALA A 332 16.94 19.68 29.00
N PRO A 333 16.68 21.00 28.94
CA PRO A 333 16.46 21.82 30.12
C PRO A 333 15.21 21.40 30.90
N VAL A 334 15.31 21.40 32.24
CA VAL A 334 14.20 21.09 33.17
C VAL A 334 13.80 22.30 34.00
N ASP A 335 12.58 22.30 34.52
CA ASP A 335 12.08 23.32 35.45
C ASP A 335 12.47 23.01 36.92
N ALA A 336 12.08 23.90 37.84
CA ALA A 336 12.35 23.75 39.28
C ALA A 336 11.59 22.59 39.96
N LYS A 337 10.67 21.90 39.27
CA LYS A 337 9.96 20.70 39.74
C LYS A 337 10.55 19.42 39.15
N GLY A 338 11.47 19.52 38.18
CA GLY A 338 12.02 18.39 37.44
C GLY A 338 11.19 17.98 36.21
N ASP A 339 10.23 18.82 35.79
CA ASP A 339 9.49 18.65 34.54
C ASP A 339 10.29 19.21 33.35
N LEU A 340 9.89 18.90 32.12
CA LEU A 340 10.50 19.44 30.91
C LEU A 340 10.26 20.95 30.82
N SER A 341 11.30 21.74 30.54
CA SER A 341 11.16 23.20 30.42
C SER A 341 10.16 23.56 29.32
N ARG A 342 9.08 24.26 29.68
CA ARG A 342 8.02 24.67 28.73
C ARG A 342 8.56 25.46 27.54
N THR A 343 9.57 26.31 27.74
CA THR A 343 10.22 27.05 26.65
C THR A 343 10.91 26.12 25.66
N TYR A 344 11.54 25.05 26.15
CA TYR A 344 12.19 24.04 25.32
C TYR A 344 11.16 23.15 24.60
N ALA A 345 10.11 22.71 25.30
CA ALA A 345 8.99 21.98 24.70
C ALA A 345 8.37 22.76 23.53
N THR A 346 8.03 24.04 23.74
CA THR A 346 7.48 24.91 22.68
C THR A 346 8.50 25.28 21.60
N GLN A 347 9.80 25.26 21.87
CA GLN A 347 10.82 25.34 20.82
C GLN A 347 10.82 24.08 19.92
N ILE A 348 10.71 22.89 20.52
CA ILE A 348 10.60 21.62 19.80
C ILE A 348 9.31 21.59 18.95
N GLU A 349 8.16 21.96 19.53
CA GLU A 349 6.86 22.06 18.84
C GLU A 349 6.95 22.95 17.59
N ASN A 350 7.48 24.17 17.74
CA ASN A 350 7.61 25.12 16.64
C ASN A 350 8.64 24.68 15.59
N ASN A 351 9.76 24.06 16.00
CA ASN A 351 10.76 23.56 15.06
C ASN A 351 10.20 22.42 14.21
N PHE A 352 9.53 21.44 14.83
CA PHE A 352 8.85 20.37 14.08
C PHE A 352 7.73 20.93 13.20
N TYR A 353 6.93 21.88 13.71
CA TYR A 353 5.85 22.46 12.93
C TYR A 353 6.35 23.19 11.67
N ASN A 354 7.42 23.98 11.77
CA ASN A 354 7.92 24.77 10.63
C ASN A 354 8.72 23.93 9.62
N LEU A 355 9.55 22.99 10.08
CA LEU A 355 10.36 22.12 9.21
C LEU A 355 9.55 20.96 8.61
N TYR A 356 8.54 20.48 9.35
CA TYR A 356 7.73 19.33 8.98
C TYR A 356 6.27 19.77 8.71
N CYS A 357 5.44 20.06 9.71
CA CYS A 357 4.00 20.24 9.50
C CYS A 357 3.59 21.24 8.38
N GLN A 358 4.15 22.45 8.39
CA GLN A 358 3.69 23.57 7.57
C GLN A 358 3.93 23.41 6.05
N PRO A 359 5.10 22.94 5.57
CA PRO A 359 5.31 22.60 4.15
C PRO A 359 4.23 21.73 3.53
N ARG A 360 3.66 20.76 4.26
CA ARG A 360 2.71 19.79 3.68
C ARG A 360 1.24 20.18 3.80
N ILE A 361 0.88 21.00 4.79
CA ILE A 361 -0.39 21.78 4.76
C ILE A 361 -0.36 22.69 3.52
N SER A 362 0.77 23.36 3.27
CA SER A 362 0.96 24.22 2.09
C SER A 362 0.87 23.46 0.76
N GLN A 363 1.33 22.20 0.72
CA GLN A 363 1.15 21.28 -0.42
C GLN A 363 -0.27 20.67 -0.53
N ARG A 364 -1.27 21.21 0.20
CA ARG A 364 -2.69 20.77 0.22
C ARG A 364 -2.92 19.30 0.56
N GLN A 365 -1.93 18.60 1.11
CA GLN A 365 -2.09 17.18 1.37
C GLN A 365 -3.10 16.94 2.50
N CYS A 366 -3.33 17.95 3.34
CA CYS A 366 -4.11 17.91 4.57
C CYS A 366 -4.65 19.29 4.94
N SER A 367 -5.55 19.30 5.94
CA SER A 367 -6.17 20.53 6.43
C SER A 367 -5.42 21.17 7.61
N GLY A 368 -4.63 20.42 8.39
CA GLY A 368 -3.84 20.97 9.50
C GLY A 368 -3.14 19.91 10.37
N ILE A 369 -2.13 20.31 11.16
CA ILE A 369 -1.49 19.47 12.19
C ILE A 369 -1.39 20.28 13.48
N ARG A 370 -1.54 19.63 14.63
CA ARG A 370 -1.06 20.13 15.92
C ARG A 370 0.02 19.18 16.43
N VAL A 371 1.05 19.70 17.07
CA VAL A 371 2.03 18.90 17.81
C VAL A 371 2.13 19.45 19.22
N THR A 372 2.19 18.53 20.18
CA THR A 372 2.22 18.81 21.61
C THR A 372 3.37 18.01 22.22
N VAL A 373 4.25 18.67 22.98
CA VAL A 373 5.45 18.08 23.57
C VAL A 373 5.42 18.24 25.10
N ALA A 374 5.59 17.14 25.84
CA ALA A 374 5.60 17.11 27.29
C ALA A 374 6.63 16.11 27.84
N ALA A 375 6.94 16.16 29.13
CA ALA A 375 7.59 15.03 29.78
C ALA A 375 6.59 13.88 29.98
N GLN A 376 7.08 12.65 30.04
CA GLN A 376 6.30 11.56 30.61
C GLN A 376 6.01 11.85 32.09
N ASP A 377 4.75 11.65 32.50
CA ASP A 377 4.23 11.80 33.85
C ASP A 377 4.49 13.19 34.50
N ASN A 378 4.78 14.22 33.67
CA ASN A 378 5.24 15.56 34.08
C ASN A 378 6.53 15.52 34.95
N ASN A 379 7.40 14.54 34.71
CA ASN A 379 8.64 14.34 35.48
C ASN A 379 9.76 13.85 34.55
N PHE A 380 10.43 14.80 33.89
CA PHE A 380 11.52 14.49 32.97
C PHE A 380 12.79 14.00 33.69
N VAL A 381 13.09 14.51 34.89
CA VAL A 381 14.30 14.11 35.64
C VAL A 381 14.28 12.62 35.99
N SER A 382 13.12 12.08 36.34
CA SER A 382 12.93 10.66 36.66
C SER A 382 12.80 9.79 35.40
N THR A 383 11.88 10.13 34.49
CA THR A 383 11.56 9.29 33.33
C THR A 383 12.60 9.38 32.21
N ARG A 384 13.15 10.58 31.99
CA ARG A 384 13.96 10.98 30.82
C ARG A 384 13.25 10.77 29.47
N THR A 385 11.93 10.65 29.50
CA THR A 385 11.09 10.43 28.32
C THR A 385 10.38 11.73 27.95
N ILE A 386 10.45 12.11 26.67
CA ILE A 386 9.57 13.12 26.08
C ILE A 386 8.38 12.38 25.45
N LEU A 387 7.16 12.75 25.85
CA LEU A 387 5.94 12.37 25.15
C LEU A 387 5.67 13.39 24.05
N VAL A 388 5.42 12.91 22.84
CA VAL A 388 4.99 13.72 21.71
C VAL A 388 3.63 13.21 21.27
N SER A 389 2.64 14.11 21.24
CA SER A 389 1.41 13.89 20.48
C SER A 389 1.48 14.68 19.18
N ILE A 390 1.14 14.02 18.08
CA ILE A 390 0.94 14.66 16.79
C ILE A 390 -0.53 14.40 16.47
N GLU A 391 -1.34 15.45 16.35
CA GLU A 391 -2.76 15.40 15.99
C GLU A 391 -2.95 15.92 14.57
N ILE A 392 -3.72 15.18 13.80
CA ILE A 392 -3.40 15.05 12.39
C ILE A 392 -4.79 15.21 11.66
N LEU A 393 -5.10 16.33 10.99
CA LEU A 393 -6.43 16.64 10.39
C LEU A 393 -6.53 16.42 8.85
N PRO A 394 -7.40 15.52 8.35
CA PRO A 394 -7.45 15.16 6.92
C PRO A 394 -7.94 16.26 5.99
N SER A 395 -7.53 16.16 4.73
CA SER A 395 -8.25 16.72 3.59
C SER A 395 -8.80 15.53 2.80
N PRO A 396 -10.09 15.19 2.94
CA PRO A 396 -10.67 14.02 2.31
C PRO A 396 -10.97 14.26 0.82
N ASN A 397 -10.88 13.20 0.03
CA ASN A 397 -11.30 13.20 -1.38
C ASN A 397 -12.84 13.22 -1.48
N VAL A 398 -13.37 13.58 -2.66
CA VAL A 398 -14.82 13.69 -2.88
C VAL A 398 -15.38 12.35 -3.38
N ASP A 399 -15.73 11.48 -2.45
CA ASP A 399 -16.20 10.12 -2.73
C ASP A 399 -17.58 10.06 -3.43
N TRP A 400 -18.45 11.07 -3.25
CA TRP A 400 -19.79 11.09 -3.85
C TRP A 400 -20.36 12.50 -4.05
N VAL A 401 -20.97 12.75 -5.22
CA VAL A 401 -21.71 13.98 -5.54
C VAL A 401 -23.19 13.68 -5.82
N LYS A 402 -24.11 14.41 -5.18
CA LYS A 402 -25.56 14.31 -5.44
C LYS A 402 -26.01 15.53 -6.24
N VAL A 403 -26.45 15.33 -7.48
CA VAL A 403 -27.01 16.37 -8.35
C VAL A 403 -28.51 16.15 -8.50
N GLY A 404 -29.31 17.17 -8.17
CA GLY A 404 -30.73 17.22 -8.47
C GLY A 404 -30.98 18.16 -9.65
N VAL A 405 -31.69 17.69 -10.67
CA VAL A 405 -32.11 18.50 -11.83
C VAL A 405 -33.62 18.63 -11.81
N LEU A 406 -34.12 19.87 -11.89
CA LEU A 406 -35.55 20.20 -11.77
C LEU A 406 -35.94 21.17 -12.89
N TYR A 407 -37.12 20.96 -13.47
CA TYR A 407 -37.76 21.95 -14.33
C TYR A 407 -38.58 22.92 -13.47
N VAL A 408 -38.41 24.22 -13.69
CA VAL A 408 -39.12 25.28 -12.96
C VAL A 408 -39.75 26.26 -13.94
N SER A 409 -40.90 26.84 -13.57
CA SER A 409 -41.63 27.83 -14.40
C SER A 409 -40.99 29.23 -14.36
N ALA A 410 -40.15 29.50 -13.37
CA ALA A 410 -39.26 30.66 -13.29
C ALA A 410 -38.02 30.27 -12.48
N LEU A 411 -36.87 30.87 -12.79
CA LEU A 411 -35.68 30.83 -11.95
C LEU A 411 -35.80 31.85 -10.81
N SER A 412 -35.23 31.52 -9.65
CA SER A 412 -35.19 32.35 -8.43
C SER A 412 -33.88 33.11 -8.29
#